data_AF-A0A927QHJ3-F1
#
_entry.id   AF-A0A927QHJ3-F1
#
_cell.length_a   1.000
_cell.length_b   1.000
_cell.length_c   1.000
_cell.angle_alpha   90.00
_cell.angle_beta   90.00
_cell.angle_gamma   90.00
#
_symmetry.space_group_name_H-M   'P 1'
#
loop_
_entity.id
_entity.type
_entity.pdbx_description
1 polymer ?
#
loop_
_entity_poly.entity_id
_entity_poly.type
_entity_poly.pdbx_seq_one_letter_code
_entity_poly.pdbx_strand_id
1 'polypeptide(L)' 'MAFYIVSYDNGQKQKLTAHTVEYDIDSEQYIFTDSKGGVVSLSPRSNVLNILRQGDEVTG' A
#
# COMPACT_ATOMS: atom_id res chain seq x y z
N MET A 1 -12.04 -3.38 -4.54
CA MET A 1 -10.96 -2.85 -3.68
C MET A 1 -9.97 -3.99 -3.54
N ALA A 2 -8.67 -3.70 -3.58
CA ALA A 2 -7.64 -4.71 -3.59
C ALA A 2 -6.91 -4.78 -2.24
N PHE A 3 -6.42 -5.97 -1.91
CA PHE A 3 -5.52 -6.12 -0.79
C PHE A 3 -4.07 -5.92 -1.23
N TYR A 4 -3.31 -5.23 -0.39
CA TYR A 4 -1.87 -5.05 -0.55
C TYR A 4 -1.15 -5.59 0.68
N ILE A 5 -0.08 -6.35 0.46
CA ILE A 5 0.86 -6.74 1.52
C ILE A 5 2.13 -5.92 1.32
N VAL A 6 2.40 -5.03 2.27
CA VAL A 6 3.63 -4.23 2.32
C VAL A 6 4.60 -4.94 3.26
N SER A 7 5.77 -5.29 2.74
CA SER A 7 6.87 -5.86 3.53
C SER A 7 7.92 -4.78 3.78
N TYR A 8 8.24 -4.55 5.04
CA TYR A 8 9.21 -3.55 5.47
C TYR A 8 10.58 -4.17 5.77
N ASP A 9 11.62 -3.35 5.74
CA ASP A 9 13.02 -3.74 5.98
C ASP A 9 13.28 -4.24 7.41
N ASN A 10 12.52 -3.73 8.37
CA ASN A 10 12.50 -4.16 9.76
C ASN A 10 11.82 -5.54 9.98
N GLY A 11 11.40 -6.21 8.90
CA GLY A 11 10.71 -7.51 8.93
C GLY A 11 9.20 -7.42 9.19
N GLN A 12 8.64 -6.23 9.44
CA GLN A 12 7.21 -6.04 9.60
C GLN A 12 6.48 -6.27 8.27
N LYS A 13 5.28 -6.83 8.35
CA LYS A 13 4.34 -6.91 7.24
C LYS A 13 3.06 -6.20 7.60
N GLN A 14 2.55 -5.38 6.70
CA GLN A 14 1.27 -4.68 6.85
C GLN A 14 0.34 -5.11 5.73
N LYS A 15 -0.91 -5.44 6.11
CA LYS A 15 -2.00 -5.66 5.16
C LYS A 15 -2.81 -4.38 5.04
N LEU A 16 -3.04 -3.94 3.81
CA LEU A 16 -3.80 -2.73 3.49
C LEU A 16 -4.90 -3.06 2.50
N THR A 17 -6.06 -2.44 2.66
CA THR A 17 -7.11 -2.43 1.63
C THR A 17 -7.06 -1.08 0.95
N ALA A 18 -6.77 -1.07 -0.36
CA ALA A 18 -6.69 0.16 -1.14
C ALA A 18 -7.25 -0.07 -2.55
N HIS A 19 -7.63 1.02 -3.21
CA HIS A 19 -7.96 1.01 -4.63
C HIS A 19 -6.70 1.10 -5.48
N THR A 20 -5.84 2.08 -5.23
CA THR A 20 -4.56 2.24 -5.94
C THR A 20 -3.40 2.42 -4.96
N VAL A 21 -2.20 2.19 -5.48
CA VAL A 21 -0.93 2.54 -4.83
C VAL A 21 -0.08 3.29 -5.85
N GLU A 22 0.39 4.47 -5.47
CA GLU A 22 1.20 5.34 -6.32
C GLU A 22 2.49 5.71 -5.58
N TYR A 23 3.58 5.89 -6.32
CA TYR A 23 4.83 6.39 -5.76
C TYR A 23 4.93 7.89 -6.01
N ASP A 24 4.96 8.68 -4.94
CA ASP A 24 5.26 10.10 -4.98
C ASP A 24 6.76 10.31 -4.85
N ILE A 25 7.38 10.86 -5.92
CA ILE A 25 8.82 11.09 -5.99
C ILE A 25 9.25 12.29 -5.13
N ASP A 26 8.40 13.31 -4.97
CA ASP A 26 8.73 14.52 -4.23
C ASP A 26 8.76 14.24 -2.72
N SER A 27 7.85 13.36 -2.27
CA SER A 27 7.73 12.95 -0.87
C SER A 27 8.42 11.61 -0.55
N GLU A 28 9.05 10.97 -1.55
CA GLU A 28 9.70 9.65 -1.48
C GLU A 28 8.86 8.57 -0.75
N GLN A 29 7.55 8.52 -1.01
CA GLN A 29 6.63 7.62 -0.31
C GLN A 29 5.60 6.97 -1.24
N TYR A 30 5.18 5.78 -0.85
CA TYR A 30 4.03 5.12 -1.46
C TYR A 30 2.74 5.61 -0.82
N ILE A 31 1.80 6.06 -1.64
CA ILE A 31 0.49 6.56 -1.24
C ILE A 31 -0.55 5.51 -1.63
N PHE A 32 -1.25 4.99 -0.63
CA PHE A 32 -2.37 4.07 -0.83
C PHE A 32 -3.66 4.86 -0.71
N THR A 33 -4.53 4.80 -1.73
CA THR A 33 -5.80 5.53 -1.76
C THR A 33 -6.99 4.60 -1.89
N ASP A 34 -8.12 4.96 -1.28
CA ASP A 34 -9.39 4.27 -1.43
C ASP A 34 -10.09 4.61 -2.77
N SER A 35 -11.26 4.01 -3.03
CA SER A 35 -11.99 4.24 -4.29
C SER A 35 -12.61 5.63 -4.42
N LYS A 36 -12.56 6.44 -3.36
CA LYS A 36 -13.01 7.84 -3.33
C LYS A 36 -11.85 8.83 -3.42
N GLY A 37 -10.61 8.33 -3.55
CA GLY A 37 -9.39 9.14 -3.57
C GLY A 37 -8.88 9.55 -2.19
N GLY A 38 -9.45 9.01 -1.11
CA GLY A 38 -8.98 9.25 0.25
C GLY A 38 -7.70 8.47 0.54
N VAL A 39 -6.71 9.10 1.17
CA VAL A 39 -5.47 8.41 1.59
C VAL A 39 -5.79 7.47 2.76
N VAL A 40 -5.50 6.18 2.58
CA VAL A 40 -5.64 5.15 3.62
C VAL A 40 -4.33 4.84 4.32
N SER A 41 -3.18 4.96 3.62
CA SER A 41 -1.87 4.77 4.23
C SER A 41 -0.78 5.48 3.43
N LEU A 42 0.28 5.87 4.12
CA LEU A 42 1.53 6.36 3.56
C LEU A 42 2.67 5.46 4.03
N SER A 43 3.55 5.06 3.12
CA SER A 43 4.70 4.20 3.44
C SER A 43 5.98 4.77 2.82
N PRO A 44 6.96 5.25 3.61
CA PRO A 44 8.22 5.78 3.10
C PRO A 44 8.96 4.73 2.27
N ARG A 45 9.47 5.12 1.09
CA ARG A 45 10.16 4.21 0.17
C ARG A 45 11.37 3.54 0.81
N SER A 46 12.09 4.28 1.68
CA SER A 46 13.26 3.79 2.41
C SER A 46 12.98 2.54 3.24
N ASN A 47 11.76 2.44 3.79
CA ASN A 47 11.40 1.37 4.73
C ASN A 47 10.76 0.17 4.01
N VAL A 48 10.35 0.34 2.75
CA VAL A 48 9.59 -0.67 2.01
C VAL A 48 10.52 -1.54 1.17
N LEU A 49 10.48 -2.85 1.41
CA LEU A 49 11.17 -3.84 0.59
C LEU A 49 10.33 -4.27 -0.62
N ASN A 50 9.04 -4.52 -0.41
CA ASN A 50 8.15 -5.02 -1.47
C ASN A 50 6.68 -4.68 -1.18
N ILE A 51 5.90 -4.49 -2.24
CA ILE A 51 4.44 -4.30 -2.21
C ILE A 51 3.82 -5.33 -3.15
N LEU A 52 3.02 -6.24 -2.58
CA LEU A 52 2.32 -7.28 -3.32
C LEU A 52 0.82 -7.00 -3.36
N ARG A 53 0.24 -6.88 -4.55
CA ARG A 53 -1.21 -6.81 -4.75
C ARG A 53 -1.81 -8.22 -4.72
N GLN A 54 -2.65 -8.49 -3.73
CA GLN A 54 -3.35 -9.75 -3.50
C GLN A 54 -4.82 -9.60 -3.91
N GLY A 55 -5.08 -9.62 -5.22
CA GLY A 55 -6.44 -9.67 -5.78
C GLY A 55 -7.40 -8.59 -5.27
N ASP A 56 -8.68 -8.74 -5.60
CA ASP A 56 -9.74 -7.99 -4.93
C ASP A 56 -10.17 -8.72 -3.66
N GLU A 57 -10.64 -7.96 -2.66
CA GLU A 57 -11.33 -8.54 -1.50
C GLU A 57 -12.56 -9.30 -2.01
N VAL A 58 -12.44 -10.63 -2.09
CA VAL A 58 -13.59 -11.49 -2.27
C VAL A 58 -14.28 -11.52 -0.92
N THR A 59 -15.30 -10.66 -0.73
CA THR A 59 -16.28 -10.84 0.33
C THR A 59 -16.90 -12.22 0.17
N GLY A 60 -16.46 -13.17 1.00
CA GLY A 60 -17.09 -14.46 1.23
C GLY A 60 -17.94 -14.42 2.47
#